data_AF-A0A498MEU0-F1
#
_entry.id   AF-A0A498MEU0-F1
#
_cell.length_a   1.000
_cell.length_b   1.000
_cell.length_c   1.000
_cell.angle_alpha   90.00
_cell.angle_beta   90.00
_cell.angle_gamma   90.00
#
_symmetry.space_group_name_H-M   'P 1'
#
loop_
_entity.id
_entity.type
_entity.pdbx_description
1 polymer ?
#
loop_
_entity_poly.entity_id
_entity_poly.type
_entity_poly.pdbx_seq_one_letter_code
_entity_poly.pdbx_strand_id
1 'polypeptide(L)'
;MSPKEKTKFEDMAKQDKARYDQEMMSYNPGKKGRKQKKDPNAPRRPPSGFFLFCAEQRPNIKSENPSLGIGDVAKKLGELWNNLSDSEKQPFLSKANKLKDKYQKDMADYRGKGKGSGGASSAKSKPKDDDDDDEDEDDEEEDEEEDDDDDD
;
A
#
# COMPACT_ATOMS: atom_id res chain seq x y z
N MET A 1 -5.25 -52.25 -2.67
CA MET A 1 -5.73 -51.46 -1.52
C MET A 1 -7.25 -51.51 -1.49
N SER A 2 -7.78 -51.98 -0.37
CA SER A 2 -9.20 -51.94 -0.05
C SER A 2 -9.69 -50.49 0.01
N PRO A 3 -10.96 -50.21 -0.33
CA PRO A 3 -11.53 -48.86 -0.25
C PRO A 3 -11.29 -48.18 1.11
N LYS A 4 -11.37 -48.94 2.21
CA LYS A 4 -11.11 -48.44 3.58
C LYS A 4 -9.65 -48.03 3.81
N GLU A 5 -8.71 -48.61 3.08
CA GLU A 5 -7.30 -48.23 3.15
C GLU A 5 -7.06 -46.93 2.39
N LYS A 6 -7.72 -46.73 1.24
CA LYS A 6 -7.62 -45.50 0.45
C LYS A 6 -8.20 -44.30 1.18
N THR A 7 -9.36 -44.44 1.82
CA THR A 7 -9.98 -43.35 2.59
C THR A 7 -9.09 -42.87 3.72
N LYS A 8 -8.40 -43.79 4.42
CA LYS A 8 -7.44 -43.43 5.48
C LYS A 8 -6.29 -42.56 4.96
N PHE A 9 -5.77 -42.85 3.77
CA PHE A 9 -4.70 -42.05 3.17
C PHE A 9 -5.20 -40.71 2.63
N GLU A 10 -6.42 -40.65 2.12
CA GLU A 10 -7.05 -39.41 1.66
C GLU A 10 -7.31 -38.44 2.82
N ASP A 11 -7.83 -38.94 3.94
CA ASP A 11 -8.07 -38.12 5.13
C ASP A 11 -6.76 -37.62 5.75
N MET A 12 -5.73 -38.47 5.77
CA MET A 12 -4.39 -38.09 6.24
C MET A 12 -3.75 -37.01 5.35
N ALA A 13 -3.93 -37.11 4.02
CA ALA A 13 -3.44 -36.10 3.08
C ALA A 13 -4.16 -34.75 3.23
N LYS A 14 -5.47 -34.76 3.51
CA LYS A 14 -6.23 -33.53 3.78
C LYS A 14 -5.76 -32.85 5.05
N GLN A 15 -5.51 -33.62 6.11
CA GLN A 15 -5.00 -33.08 7.38
C GLN A 15 -3.59 -32.49 7.24
N ASP A 16 -2.69 -33.16 6.50
CA ASP A 16 -1.35 -32.62 6.27
C ASP A 16 -1.38 -31.35 5.40
N LYS A 17 -2.26 -31.30 4.39
CA LYS A 17 -2.47 -30.08 3.60
C LYS A 17 -2.99 -28.92 4.48
N ALA A 18 -3.98 -29.17 5.34
CA ALA A 18 -4.51 -28.14 6.23
C ALA A 18 -3.45 -27.62 7.22
N ARG A 19 -2.64 -28.53 7.77
CA ARG A 19 -1.50 -28.17 8.64
C ARG A 19 -0.49 -27.30 7.90
N TYR A 20 -0.14 -27.67 6.67
CA TYR A 20 0.77 -26.91 5.83
C TYR A 20 0.24 -25.51 5.51
N ASP A 21 -1.04 -25.41 5.11
CA ASP A 21 -1.66 -24.12 4.79
C ASP A 21 -1.69 -23.20 6.02
N GLN A 22 -2.02 -23.72 7.21
CA GLN A 22 -2.01 -22.97 8.47
C GLN A 22 -0.59 -22.54 8.91
N GLU A 23 0.40 -23.41 8.71
CA GLU A 23 1.81 -23.09 8.95
C GLU A 23 2.30 -22.00 7.98
N MET A 24 1.87 -22.05 6.71
CA MET A 24 2.21 -21.05 5.70
C MET A 24 1.52 -19.70 5.90
N MET A 25 0.32 -19.67 6.50
CA MET A 25 -0.36 -18.41 6.86
C MET A 25 0.40 -17.61 7.92
N SER A 26 1.03 -18.30 8.89
CA SER A 26 1.88 -17.65 9.91
C SER A 26 3.33 -17.46 9.48
N TYR A 27 3.75 -18.11 8.39
CA TYR A 27 5.08 -17.97 7.82
C TYR A 27 5.18 -16.68 7.01
N ASN A 28 5.82 -15.66 7.58
CA ASN A 28 6.19 -14.44 6.86
C ASN A 28 7.68 -14.52 6.46
N PRO A 29 8.03 -15.06 5.27
CA PRO A 29 9.39 -15.03 4.77
C PRO A 29 9.70 -13.58 4.41
N GLY A 30 10.12 -12.78 5.39
CA GLY A 30 10.23 -11.33 5.30
C GLY A 30 10.66 -10.88 3.91
N LYS A 31 9.83 -10.01 3.30
CA LYS A 31 9.85 -9.60 1.88
C LYS A 31 11.26 -9.15 1.41
N LYS A 32 12.17 -10.10 1.15
CA LYS A 32 13.47 -9.91 0.50
C LYS A 32 13.41 -10.32 -0.97
N GLY A 33 12.22 -10.29 -1.57
CA GLY A 33 12.05 -10.37 -3.02
C GLY A 33 12.56 -9.07 -3.66
N ARG A 34 13.34 -9.18 -4.74
CA ARG A 34 13.69 -8.02 -5.57
C ARG A 34 12.38 -7.38 -6.03
N LYS A 35 12.07 -6.15 -5.57
CA LYS A 35 10.91 -5.37 -6.03
C LYS A 35 10.85 -5.46 -7.56
N GLN A 36 9.78 -6.05 -8.11
CA GLN A 36 9.59 -6.12 -9.56
C GLN A 36 9.72 -4.72 -10.14
N LYS A 37 10.44 -4.59 -11.27
CA LYS A 37 10.57 -3.30 -11.95
C LYS A 37 9.17 -2.81 -12.28
N LYS A 38 8.78 -1.65 -11.74
CA LYS A 38 7.49 -1.03 -12.04
C LYS A 38 7.35 -0.83 -13.55
N ASP A 39 6.21 -1.25 -14.09
CA ASP A 39 5.89 -1.05 -15.51
C ASP A 39 5.92 0.45 -15.83
N PRO A 40 6.67 0.90 -16.85
CA PRO A 40 6.74 2.33 -17.20
C PRO A 40 5.41 2.95 -17.62
N ASN A 41 4.45 2.12 -18.05
CA ASN A 41 3.13 2.53 -18.51
C ASN A 41 2.06 2.43 -17.42
N ALA A 42 2.39 1.88 -16.24
CA ALA A 42 1.46 1.88 -15.13
C ALA A 42 1.26 3.34 -14.64
N PRO A 43 0.03 3.73 -14.30
CA PRO A 43 -0.21 4.97 -13.56
C PRO A 43 0.76 5.10 -12.39
N ARG A 44 1.26 6.32 -12.14
CA ARG A 44 2.18 6.58 -11.03
C ARG A 44 1.37 6.82 -9.75
N ARG A 45 1.79 6.21 -8.64
CA ARG A 45 1.17 6.44 -7.33
C ARG A 45 1.17 7.95 -7.00
N PRO A 46 0.06 8.51 -6.52
CA PRO A 46 0.01 9.90 -6.11
C PRO A 46 0.80 10.10 -4.81
N PRO A 47 1.31 11.32 -4.56
CA PRO A 47 1.95 11.64 -3.29
C PRO A 47 0.93 11.64 -2.14
N SER A 48 1.35 11.14 -0.97
CA SER A 48 0.58 11.22 0.27
C SER A 48 0.45 12.68 0.77
N GLY A 49 -0.46 12.91 1.73
CA GLY A 49 -0.69 14.23 2.34
C GLY A 49 0.58 14.80 2.96
N PHE A 50 1.38 13.96 3.61
CA PHE A 50 2.69 14.35 4.15
C PHE A 50 3.66 14.82 3.06
N PHE A 51 3.70 14.15 1.90
CA PHE A 51 4.56 14.55 0.79
C PHE A 51 4.12 15.85 0.14
N LEU A 52 2.82 16.11 0.07
CA LEU A 52 2.29 17.40 -0.38
C LEU A 52 2.72 18.52 0.56
N PHE A 53 2.63 18.31 1.87
CA PHE A 53 3.14 19.24 2.88
C PHE A 53 4.65 19.45 2.76
N CYS A 54 5.43 18.38 2.63
CA CYS A 54 6.88 18.45 2.46
C CYS A 54 7.26 19.21 1.19
N ALA A 55 6.54 19.04 0.08
CA ALA A 55 6.82 19.76 -1.16
C ALA A 55 6.67 21.28 -0.99
N GLU A 56 5.68 21.73 -0.21
CA GLU A 56 5.44 23.14 0.08
C GLU A 56 6.42 23.70 1.12
N GLN A 57 6.78 22.94 2.16
CA GLN A 57 7.59 23.43 3.28
C GLN A 57 9.10 23.24 3.12
N ARG A 58 9.54 22.24 2.34
CA ARG A 58 10.96 22.02 2.04
C ARG A 58 11.69 23.26 1.49
N PRO A 59 11.14 24.03 0.52
CA PRO A 59 11.81 25.25 0.06
C PRO A 59 11.90 26.32 1.15
N ASN A 60 10.93 26.40 2.08
CA ASN A 60 10.96 27.35 3.18
C ASN A 60 12.12 27.02 4.13
N ILE A 61 12.20 25.78 4.60
CA ILE A 61 13.27 25.33 5.51
C ILE A 61 14.64 25.42 4.84
N LYS A 62 14.73 25.10 3.54
CA LYS A 62 15.99 25.19 2.79
C LYS A 62 16.44 26.64 2.60
N SER A 63 15.51 27.58 2.47
CA SER A 63 15.81 29.02 2.39
C SER A 63 16.30 29.56 3.73
N GLU A 64 15.67 29.14 4.83
CA GLU A 64 16.10 29.53 6.19
C GLU A 64 17.44 28.89 6.57
N ASN A 65 17.66 27.65 6.14
CA ASN A 65 18.82 26.85 6.51
C ASN A 65 19.48 26.22 5.27
N PRO A 66 20.17 27.02 4.43
CA PRO A 66 20.77 26.52 3.20
C PRO A 66 21.89 25.51 3.44
N SER A 67 22.51 25.51 4.63
CA SER A 67 23.56 24.58 5.04
C SER A 67 23.06 23.18 5.42
N LEU A 68 21.77 23.02 5.75
CA LEU A 68 21.24 21.72 6.17
C LEU A 68 21.16 20.74 4.99
N GLY A 69 21.53 19.49 5.26
CA GLY A 69 21.41 18.38 4.33
C GLY A 69 19.95 18.02 4.07
N ILE A 70 19.69 17.32 2.96
CA ILE A 70 18.33 16.90 2.60
C ILE A 70 17.72 16.01 3.69
N GLY A 71 18.53 15.16 4.33
CA GLY A 71 18.10 14.30 5.43
C GLY A 71 17.70 15.08 6.69
N ASP A 72 18.44 16.13 7.05
CA ASP A 72 18.12 16.96 8.23
C ASP A 72 16.86 17.80 8.00
N VAL A 73 16.66 18.27 6.77
CA VAL A 73 15.42 18.95 6.37
C VAL A 73 14.23 17.99 6.45
N ALA A 74 14.38 16.74 5.98
CA ALA A 74 13.33 15.73 6.05
C ALA A 74 12.93 15.40 7.51
N LYS A 75 13.92 15.27 8.42
CA LYS A 75 13.66 15.07 9.85
C LYS A 75 12.84 16.22 10.45
N LYS A 76 13.24 17.47 10.19
CA LYS A 76 12.48 18.65 10.65
C LYS A 76 11.06 18.70 10.09
N LEU A 77 10.87 18.31 8.82
CA LEU A 77 9.53 18.25 8.22
C LEU A 77 8.65 17.19 8.88
N GLY A 78 9.20 16.02 9.20
CA GLY A 78 8.48 14.98 9.93
C GLY A 78 8.05 15.45 11.33
N GLU A 79 8.95 16.10 12.06
CA GLU A 79 8.63 16.71 13.36
C GLU A 79 7.53 17.77 13.25
N LEU A 80 7.63 18.67 12.26
CA LEU A 80 6.60 19.68 12.00
C LEU A 80 5.25 19.05 11.69
N TRP A 81 5.22 18.04 10.82
CA TRP A 81 3.99 17.34 10.47
C TRP A 81 3.33 16.68 11.68
N ASN A 82 4.10 15.99 12.52
CA ASN A 82 3.56 15.36 13.72
C ASN A 82 2.99 16.40 14.71
N ASN A 83 3.59 17.58 14.77
CA ASN A 83 3.14 18.68 15.62
C ASN A 83 1.96 19.48 15.03
N LEU A 84 1.64 19.34 13.74
CA LEU A 84 0.46 20.00 13.16
C LEU A 84 -0.82 19.41 13.73
N SER A 85 -1.81 20.27 13.92
CA SER A 85 -3.17 19.86 14.28
C SER A 85 -3.85 19.14 13.13
N ASP A 86 -4.84 18.30 13.43
CA ASP A 86 -5.58 17.57 12.39
C ASP A 86 -6.25 18.54 11.41
N SER A 87 -6.74 19.69 11.89
CA SER A 87 -7.31 20.75 11.05
C SER A 87 -6.32 21.27 9.99
N GLU A 88 -5.04 21.38 10.33
CA GLU A 88 -3.99 21.81 9.39
C GLU A 88 -3.56 20.69 8.45
N LYS A 89 -3.64 19.42 8.89
CA LYS A 89 -3.39 18.24 8.06
C LYS A 89 -4.53 17.96 7.08
N GLN A 90 -5.78 18.19 7.48
CA GLN A 90 -7.00 17.92 6.71
C GLN A 90 -6.96 18.41 5.25
N PRO A 91 -6.55 19.66 4.93
CA PRO A 91 -6.49 20.09 3.53
C PRO A 91 -5.47 19.29 2.71
N PHE A 92 -4.36 18.85 3.31
CA PHE A 92 -3.36 18.02 2.63
C PHE A 92 -3.84 16.58 2.46
N LEU A 93 -4.47 16.00 3.48
CA LEU A 93 -5.08 14.67 3.43
C LEU A 93 -6.22 14.63 2.40
N SER A 94 -7.10 15.63 2.39
CA SER A 94 -8.18 15.74 1.39
C SER A 94 -7.65 15.87 -0.04
N LYS A 95 -6.60 16.67 -0.26
CA LYS A 95 -5.91 16.74 -1.57
C LYS A 95 -5.33 15.38 -1.96
N ALA A 96 -4.67 14.69 -1.04
CA ALA A 96 -4.09 13.37 -1.28
C ALA A 96 -5.16 12.32 -1.62
N ASN A 97 -6.27 12.30 -0.87
CA ASN A 97 -7.40 11.40 -1.13
C ASN A 97 -8.01 11.62 -2.51
N LYS A 98 -8.22 12.87 -2.93
CA LYS A 98 -8.68 13.17 -4.30
C LYS A 98 -7.72 12.66 -5.38
N LEU A 99 -6.42 12.74 -5.14
CA LEU A 99 -5.41 12.21 -6.05
C LEU A 99 -5.39 10.67 -6.03
N LYS A 100 -5.59 10.05 -4.86
CA LYS A 100 -5.75 8.61 -4.67
C LYS A 100 -6.95 8.09 -5.47
N ASP A 101 -8.09 8.75 -5.39
CA ASP A 101 -9.30 8.38 -6.14
C ASP A 101 -9.09 8.44 -7.64
N LYS A 102 -8.43 9.50 -8.11
CA LYS A 102 -8.08 9.62 -9.53
C LYS A 102 -7.15 8.48 -9.98
N TYR A 103 -6.12 8.20 -9.19
CA TYR A 103 -5.19 7.11 -9.47
C TYR A 103 -5.89 5.74 -9.48
N GLN A 104 -6.83 5.50 -8.56
CA GLN A 104 -7.61 4.27 -8.51
C GLN A 104 -8.42 4.07 -9.80
N LYS A 105 -9.06 5.13 -10.31
CA LYS A 105 -9.76 5.11 -11.60
C LYS A 105 -8.81 4.82 -12.77
N ASP A 106 -7.69 5.55 -12.84
CA ASP A 106 -6.68 5.36 -13.89
C ASP A 106 -6.08 3.94 -13.84
N MET A 107 -5.90 3.38 -12.65
CA MET A 107 -5.43 2.01 -12.44
C MET A 107 -6.47 0.96 -12.80
N ALA A 108 -7.75 1.20 -12.53
CA ALA A 108 -8.83 0.32 -12.95
C ALA A 108 -8.90 0.25 -14.49
N ASP A 109 -8.78 1.39 -15.16
CA ASP A 109 -8.69 1.45 -16.62
C ASP A 109 -7.44 0.75 -17.16
N TYR A 110 -6.28 0.93 -16.51
CA TYR A 110 -5.03 0.26 -16.88
C TYR A 110 -5.11 -1.26 -16.71
N ARG A 111 -5.75 -1.74 -15.64
CA ARG A 111 -5.97 -3.17 -15.39
C ARG A 111 -6.98 -3.76 -16.38
N GLY A 112 -8.06 -3.02 -16.69
CA GLY A 112 -9.11 -3.43 -17.61
C GLY A 112 -8.68 -3.48 -19.08
N LYS A 113 -7.73 -2.64 -19.50
CA LYS A 113 -7.14 -2.66 -20.85
C LYS A 113 -6.10 -3.77 -21.08
N GLY A 114 -5.87 -4.62 -20.08
CA GLY A 114 -4.92 -5.73 -20.16
C GLY A 114 -3.47 -5.25 -20.08
N LYS A 115 -2.64 -6.04 -19.40
CA LYS A 115 -1.17 -5.93 -19.46
C LYS A 115 -0.73 -6.06 -20.92
N GLY A 116 -0.54 -4.96 -21.63
CA GLY A 116 0.02 -5.01 -22.98
C GLY A 116 -0.15 -3.76 -23.82
N SER A 117 0.88 -2.92 -23.86
CA SER A 117 1.56 -2.55 -25.11
C SER A 117 2.64 -1.51 -24.80
N GLY A 118 3.88 -1.86 -25.13
CA GLY A 118 5.01 -0.94 -25.04
C GLY A 118 4.98 0.12 -26.15
N GLY A 119 5.57 1.29 -25.88
CA GLY A 119 5.88 2.27 -26.92
C GLY A 119 5.90 3.74 -26.50
N ALA A 120 7.05 4.17 -25.99
CA ALA A 120 7.70 5.49 -26.16
C ALA A 120 6.91 6.81 -26.02
N SER A 121 7.27 7.60 -25.00
CA SER A 121 7.65 9.04 -24.99
C SER A 121 7.27 9.64 -23.61
N SER A 122 8.16 10.15 -22.77
CA SER A 122 9.07 11.27 -22.95
C SER A 122 10.19 11.22 -21.88
N ALA A 123 11.38 11.64 -22.29
CA ALA A 123 12.57 11.77 -21.46
C ALA A 123 12.42 12.83 -20.36
N LYS A 124 12.94 12.54 -19.16
CA LYS A 124 13.91 13.35 -18.37
C LYS A 124 13.69 13.22 -16.85
N SER A 125 14.81 12.99 -16.16
CA SER A 125 15.10 13.13 -14.71
C SER A 125 14.57 12.11 -13.68
N LYS A 126 15.52 11.29 -13.17
CA LYS A 126 15.61 10.74 -11.80
C LYS A 126 15.34 11.83 -10.72
N PRO A 127 14.80 11.49 -9.53
CA PRO A 127 15.47 10.60 -8.58
C PRO A 127 14.61 9.47 -8.01
N LYS A 128 15.33 8.57 -7.33
CA LYS A 128 14.85 7.40 -6.60
C LYS A 128 14.23 7.88 -5.28
N ASP A 129 12.95 7.59 -5.06
CA ASP A 129 12.38 7.59 -3.72
C ASP A 129 11.76 6.19 -3.52
N ASP A 130 12.47 5.39 -2.72
CA ASP A 130 11.93 4.21 -2.05
C ASP A 130 10.95 4.72 -1.00
N ASP A 131 9.71 4.96 -1.41
CA ASP A 131 8.64 5.34 -0.49
C ASP A 131 7.87 4.09 -0.07
N ASP A 132 8.34 3.59 1.07
CA ASP A 132 7.76 2.57 1.92
C ASP A 132 6.71 3.29 2.79
N ASP A 133 5.45 3.20 2.38
CA ASP A 133 4.30 3.68 3.13
C ASP A 133 3.24 2.58 2.99
N ASP A 134 3.38 1.63 3.91
CA ASP A 134 2.51 0.48 4.18
C ASP A 134 1.56 0.93 5.31
N GLU A 135 0.67 1.89 5.00
CA GLU A 135 -0.50 2.18 5.83
C GLU A 135 -1.63 1.26 5.36
N ASP A 136 -1.59 0.04 5.91
CA ASP A 136 -2.70 -0.92 5.96
C ASP A 136 -3.69 -0.39 7.02
N GLU A 137 -4.54 0.55 6.63
CA GLU A 137 -5.78 0.86 7.36
C GLU A 137 -6.78 -0.23 7.02
N ASP A 138 -6.67 -1.33 7.77
CA ASP A 138 -7.65 -2.39 7.89
C ASP A 138 -8.80 -1.85 8.75
N ASP A 139 -9.75 -1.19 8.09
CA ASP A 139 -11.03 -0.77 8.66
C ASP A 139 -12.00 -1.95 8.51
N GLU A 140 -11.81 -2.98 9.35
CA GLU A 140 -12.80 -4.04 9.57
C GLU A 140 -13.96 -3.43 10.36
N GLU A 141 -14.94 -2.87 9.64
CA GLU A 141 -16.26 -2.55 10.17
C GLU A 141 -16.92 -3.87 10.64
N GLU A 142 -16.94 -4.06 11.95
CA GLU A 142 -17.80 -5.02 12.65
C GLU A 142 -19.27 -4.66 12.38
N ASP A 143 -19.93 -5.38 11.46
CA ASP A 143 -21.39 -5.34 11.34
C ASP A 143 -21.99 -6.32 12.37
N GLU A 144 -22.46 -5.74 13.46
CA GLU A 144 -23.17 -6.38 14.56
C GLU A 144 -24.54 -6.93 14.10
N GLU A 145 -24.77 -8.22 14.35
CA GLU A 145 -26.00 -8.85 14.88
C GLU A 145 -27.38 -8.38 14.36
N GLU A 146 -28.13 -9.26 13.69
CA GLU A 146 -29.58 -9.39 13.96
C GLU A 146 -29.94 -10.88 14.06
N ASP A 147 -30.12 -11.32 15.32
CA ASP A 147 -30.98 -12.43 15.73
C ASP A 147 -32.37 -12.25 15.10
N ASP A 148 -32.80 -13.19 14.27
CA ASP A 148 -34.23 -13.41 13.99
C ASP A 148 -34.58 -14.85 14.38
N ASP A 149 -35.03 -14.95 15.63
CA ASP A 149 -35.97 -15.93 16.16
C ASP A 149 -37.12 -16.12 15.15
N ASP A 150 -37.26 -17.30 14.53
CA ASP A 150 -38.59 -17.72 14.05
C ASP A 150 -38.79 -19.23 14.23
N ASP A 151 -39.80 -19.48 15.05
CA ASP A 151 -40.45 -20.70 15.52
C ASP A 151 -41.24 -21.37 14.38
N ASP A 152 -40.99 -22.67 14.07
CA ASP A 152 -41.98 -23.75 13.84
C ASP A 152 -41.29 -25.12 13.58
#